data_AF-A0A655JF27-F1
#
_entry.id   AF-A0A655JF27-F1
#
_cell.length_a   1.000
_cell.length_b   1.000
_cell.length_c   1.000
_cell.angle_alpha   90.00
_cell.angle_beta   90.00
_cell.angle_gamma   90.00
#
_symmetry.space_group_name_H-M   'P 1'
#
loop_
_entity.id
_entity.type
_entity.pdbx_description
1 polymer ?
#
loop_
_entity_poly.entity_id
_entity_poly.type
_entity_poly.pdbx_seq_one_letter_code
_entity_poly.pdbx_strand_id
1 'polypeptide(L)' 'MPGLPVVDRIARKLGAESEGERAAALELALEALYLAKRVDKVCGEGQTVYG' A
#
# COMPACT_ATOMS: atom_id res chain seq x y z
N MET A 1 13.61 18.67 -4.64
CA MET A 1 13.55 17.49 -3.74
C MET A 1 14.16 16.31 -4.49
N PRO A 2 15.22 15.65 -4.00
CA PRO A 2 15.74 14.44 -4.65
C PRO A 2 14.68 13.33 -4.62
N GLY A 3 14.59 12.53 -5.69
CA GLY A 3 13.66 11.41 -5.78
C GLY A 3 13.98 10.33 -4.74
N LEU A 4 12.95 9.82 -4.06
CA LEU A 4 13.10 8.71 -3.12
C LEU A 4 13.18 7.39 -3.90
N PRO A 5 14.22 6.55 -3.72
CA PRO A 5 14.40 5.31 -4.49
C PRO A 5 13.21 4.32 -4.41
N VAL A 6 12.46 4.36 -3.30
CA VAL A 6 11.26 3.53 -3.12
C VAL A 6 10.11 3.99 -4.02
N VAL A 7 9.95 5.29 -4.24
CA VAL A 7 8.92 5.85 -5.12
C VAL A 7 9.20 5.42 -6.55
N ASP A 8 10.45 5.48 -7.01
CA ASP A 8 10.82 5.05 -8.36
C ASP A 8 10.63 3.55 -8.56
N ARG A 9 10.85 2.75 -7.50
CA ARG A 9 10.59 1.31 -7.55
C ARG A 9 9.10 1.00 -7.68
N ILE A 10 8.24 1.71 -6.95
CA ILE A 10 6.78 1.56 -7.03
C ILE A 10 6.28 2.02 -8.40
N ALA A 11 6.73 3.19 -8.86
CA ALA A 11 6.38 3.73 -10.17
C ALA A 11 6.73 2.74 -11.30
N ARG A 12 7.96 2.20 -11.32
CA ARG A 12 8.35 1.19 -12.31
C ARG A 12 7.52 -0.09 -12.25
N LYS A 13 7.15 -0.56 -11.05
CA LYS A 13 6.31 -1.76 -10.89
C LYS A 13 4.89 -1.55 -11.45
N LEU A 14 4.39 -0.32 -11.39
CA LEU A 14 3.04 0.04 -11.83
C LEU A 14 3.01 0.71 -13.20
N GLY A 15 4.14 0.81 -13.90
CA GLY A 15 4.23 1.45 -15.21
C GLY A 15 3.93 2.94 -15.19
N ALA A 16 4.18 3.63 -14.09
CA ALA A 16 3.93 5.06 -13.95
C ALA A 16 5.10 5.89 -14.52
N GLU A 17 4.80 6.75 -15.49
CA GLU A 17 5.79 7.54 -16.22
C GLU A 17 5.63 9.05 -15.95
N SER A 18 4.38 9.53 -15.87
CA SER A 18 4.09 10.93 -15.54
C SER A 18 4.13 11.19 -14.04
N GLU A 19 4.26 12.46 -13.64
CA GLU A 19 4.19 12.84 -12.22
C GLU A 19 2.85 12.46 -11.57
N GLY A 20 1.75 12.60 -12.31
CA GLY A 20 0.42 12.21 -11.85
C GLY A 20 0.29 10.69 -11.64
N GLU A 21 0.82 9.89 -12.57
CA GLU A 21 0.84 8.43 -12.42
C GLU A 21 1.74 8.00 -11.27
N ARG A 22 2.87 8.67 -11.05
CA ARG A 22 3.77 8.40 -9.91
C ARG A 22 3.10 8.71 -8.58
N ALA A 23 2.32 9.78 -8.52
CA ALA A 23 1.51 10.11 -7.35
C ALA A 23 0.43 9.03 -7.11
N ALA A 24 -0.34 8.68 -8.14
CA ALA A 24 -1.37 7.64 -8.05
C ALA A 24 -0.81 6.26 -7.65
N ALA A 25 0.35 5.89 -8.19
CA ALA A 25 1.07 4.67 -7.85
C ALA A 25 1.47 4.63 -6.36
N LEU A 26 1.88 5.77 -5.80
CA LEU A 26 2.21 5.89 -4.39
C LEU A 26 0.97 5.83 -3.50
N GLU A 27 -0.11 6.52 -3.87
CA GLU A 27 -1.39 6.48 -3.16
C GLU A 27 -1.92 5.04 -3.08
N LEU A 28 -1.92 4.31 -4.21
CA LEU A 28 -2.35 2.92 -4.24
C LEU A 28 -1.53 2.03 -3.32
N ALA A 29 -0.20 2.21 -3.30
CA ALA A 29 0.69 1.42 -2.46
C ALA A 29 0.47 1.70 -0.95
N LEU A 30 0.21 2.95 -0.60
CA LEU A 30 -0.06 3.35 0.79
C LEU A 30 -1.42 2.86 1.27
N GLU A 31 -2.45 2.91 0.42
CA GLU A 31 -3.77 2.36 0.71
C GLU A 31 -3.68 0.84 0.92
N ALA A 32 -2.99 0.12 0.03
CA ALA A 32 -2.78 -1.31 0.18
C ALA A 32 -2.07 -1.66 1.50
N LEU A 33 -1.06 -0.88 1.90
CA LEU A 33 -0.35 -1.06 3.18
C LEU A 33 -1.28 -0.80 4.37
N TYR A 34 -2.13 0.22 4.30
CA TYR A 34 -3.11 0.52 5.33
C TYR A 34 -4.13 -0.61 5.48
N LEU A 35 -4.71 -1.07 4.37
CA LEU A 35 -5.68 -2.17 4.36
C LEU A 35 -5.07 -3.47 4.86
N ALA A 36 -3.84 -3.80 4.45
CA ALA A 36 -3.13 -4.98 4.95
C ALA A 36 -2.97 -4.95 6.47
N LYS A 37 -2.57 -3.81 7.05
CA LYS A 37 -2.47 -3.62 8.50
C LYS A 37 -3.82 -3.68 9.21
N ARG A 38 -4.90 -3.26 8.55
CA ARG A 38 -6.26 -3.36 9.11
C ARG A 38 -6.77 -4.79 9.12
N VAL A 39 -6.58 -5.53 8.03
CA VAL A 39 -6.99 -6.94 7.94
C VAL A 39 -6.23 -7.79 8.97
N ASP A 40 -4.91 -7.61 9.07
CA ASP A 40 -4.07 -8.30 10.06
C ASP A 40 -4.59 -8.13 11.51
N LYS A 41 -4.99 -6.92 11.87
CA LYS A 41 -5.58 -6.63 13.18
C LYS A 41 -6.96 -7.25 13.41
N VAL A 42 -7.77 -7.42 12.36
CA VAL A 42 -9.12 -8.01 12.47
C VAL A 42 -9.05 -9.54 12.50
N CYS A 43 -8.06 -10.15 11.84
CA CYS A 43 -7.91 -11.61 11.81
C CYS A 43 -7.21 -12.22 13.04
N GLY A 44 -6.65 -11.39 13.94
CA GLY A 44 -5.95 -11.85 15.15
C GLY A 44 -6.87 -12.30 16.30
N GLU A 45 -8.17 -12.01 16.27
CA GLU A 45 -9.15 -12.48 17.27
C GLU A 45 -9.76 -13.83 16.85
N GLY A 46 -8.89 -14.80 16.60
CA GLY A 46 -9.23 -16.17 16.21
C GLY A 46 -9.93 -17.00 17.29
N GLN A 47 -10.89 -16.43 18.02
CA GLN A 47 -11.90 -17.19 18.72
C GLN A 47 -13.28 -16.74 18.25
N THR A 48 -13.92 -17.58 17.44
CA THR A 48 -15.37 -17.68 17.48
C THR A 48 -15.73 -18.11 18.90
N VAL A 49 -16.13 -17.15 19.74
CA VAL A 49 -16.78 -17.45 21.02
C VAL A 49 -18.08 -18.16 20.67
N TYR A 50 -18.08 -19.48 20.73
CA TYR A 50 -19.32 -20.23 20.88
C TYR A 50 -19.77 -19.97 22.31
N GLY A 51 -20.79 -19.13 22.46
CA GLY A 51 -21.56 -19.04 23.70
C GLY A 51 -22.27 -20.36 24.01
#